data_AF-A0A661S1I8-F1
#
_entry.id   AF-A0A661S1I8-F1
#
_cell.length_a   1.000
_cell.length_b   1.000
_cell.length_c   1.000
_cell.angle_alpha   90.00
_cell.angle_beta   90.00
_cell.angle_gamma   90.00
#
_symmetry.space_group_name_H-M   'P 1'
#
loop_
_entity.id
_entity.type
_entity.pdbx_description
1 polymer ?
#
loop_
_entity_poly.entity_id
_entity_poly.type
_entity_poly.pdbx_seq_one_letter_code
_entity_poly.pdbx_strand_id
1 'polypeptide(L)'
;MKKNRRLFKRMILLHFWVMGILFLGTSAKADTIYVDVDVKGLQTGLSWGDAYNHLQDAINRAESKDEIWVAEGNYYPDRSKAFPDGTGDRALSFHLINGVRIYVGFDPGSGIDTLPERSWKIY
;
A
#
# COMPACT_ATOMS: atom_id res chain seq x y z
N MET A 1 7.19 28.76 54.66
CA MET A 1 7.13 27.82 53.51
C MET A 1 5.69 27.35 53.20
N LYS A 2 4.79 28.21 52.68
CA LYS A 2 3.40 27.81 52.34
C LYS A 2 2.85 28.34 51.00
N LYS A 3 3.63 29.08 50.21
CA LYS A 3 3.14 29.84 49.04
C LYS A 3 3.01 29.01 47.74
N ASN A 4 3.62 27.82 47.66
CA ASN A 4 3.81 27.12 46.37
C ASN A 4 2.77 26.01 46.07
N ARG A 5 1.88 25.69 47.01
CA ARG A 5 0.90 24.59 46.85
C ARG A 5 -0.28 24.96 45.94
N ARG A 6 -0.57 26.26 45.75
CA ARG A 6 -1.68 26.75 44.89
C ARG A 6 -1.27 26.91 43.42
N LEU A 7 0.01 27.15 43.14
CA LEU A 7 0.55 27.24 41.77
C LEU A 7 0.67 25.84 41.14
N PHE A 8 1.08 24.84 41.92
CA PHE A 8 1.19 23.45 41.44
C PHE A 8 -0.15 22.83 41.00
N LYS A 9 -1.26 23.18 41.70
CA LYS A 9 -2.61 22.74 41.31
C LYS A 9 -3.12 23.39 40.02
N ARG A 10 -2.71 24.63 39.73
CA ARG A 10 -3.07 25.32 38.47
C ARG A 10 -2.19 24.91 37.27
N MET A 11 -0.98 24.43 37.51
CA MET A 11 -0.09 23.88 36.46
C MET A 11 -0.50 22.47 36.00
N ILE A 12 -1.05 21.64 36.90
CA ILE A 12 -1.53 20.28 36.57
C ILE A 12 -2.90 20.31 35.87
N LEU A 13 -3.74 21.31 36.13
CA LEU A 13 -5.05 21.48 35.47
C LEU A 13 -4.98 22.02 34.02
N LEU A 14 -3.86 22.61 33.59
CA LEU A 14 -3.64 23.09 32.21
C LEU A 14 -2.98 22.03 31.30
N HIS A 15 -2.34 21.01 31.86
CA HIS A 15 -1.76 19.88 31.10
C HIS A 15 -2.75 18.73 30.86
N PHE A 16 -3.93 18.76 31.49
CA PHE A 16 -5.01 17.80 31.26
C PHE A 16 -6.07 18.26 30.25
N TRP A 17 -5.92 19.45 29.65
CA TRP A 17 -6.80 19.92 28.59
C TRP A 17 -6.15 19.85 27.19
N VAL A 18 -4.82 19.80 27.11
CA VAL A 18 -4.08 19.65 25.83
C VAL A 18 -3.89 18.18 25.44
N MET A 19 -3.91 17.25 26.40
CA MET A 19 -3.78 15.81 26.15
C MET A 19 -5.11 15.10 25.82
N GLY A 20 -6.18 15.87 25.58
CA GLY A 20 -7.50 15.37 25.16
C GLY A 20 -7.90 15.73 23.73
N ILE A 21 -7.07 16.51 23.01
CA ILE A 21 -7.40 17.06 21.67
C ILE A 21 -6.46 16.53 20.56
N LEU A 22 -5.69 15.47 20.80
CA LEU A 22 -4.78 14.91 19.78
C LEU A 22 -4.93 13.39 19.61
N PHE A 23 -6.18 12.92 19.56
CA PHE A 23 -6.53 11.79 18.71
C PHE A 23 -7.40 12.33 17.58
N LEU A 24 -6.80 13.16 16.72
CA LEU A 24 -7.34 13.32 15.37
C LEU A 24 -7.28 11.92 14.76
N GLY A 25 -8.44 11.28 14.62
CA GLY A 25 -8.55 10.03 13.88
C GLY A 25 -8.06 10.28 12.47
N THR A 26 -6.79 9.95 12.20
CA THR A 26 -6.28 9.90 10.85
C THR A 26 -7.01 8.74 10.18
N SER A 27 -8.00 9.03 9.34
CA SER A 27 -8.49 8.00 8.43
C SER A 27 -7.29 7.59 7.59
N ALA A 28 -6.89 6.32 7.68
CA ALA A 28 -5.92 5.77 6.73
C ALA A 28 -6.46 6.03 5.33
N LYS A 29 -5.67 6.73 4.52
CA LYS A 29 -5.95 6.93 3.09
C LYS A 29 -5.65 5.58 2.42
N ALA A 30 -6.48 5.17 1.47
CA ALA A 30 -6.17 4.04 0.61
C ALA A 30 -4.88 4.31 -0.18
N ASP A 31 -3.97 3.34 -0.19
CA ASP A 31 -2.71 3.39 -0.92
C ASP A 31 -2.89 2.81 -2.33
N THR A 32 -2.03 3.28 -3.25
CA THR A 32 -1.85 2.69 -4.58
C THR A 32 -0.55 1.91 -4.56
N ILE A 33 -0.63 0.60 -4.79
CA ILE A 33 0.49 -0.34 -4.78
C ILE A 33 0.79 -0.75 -6.22
N TYR A 34 2.02 -0.54 -6.66
CA TYR A 34 2.45 -0.83 -8.03
C TYR A 34 3.08 -2.21 -8.15
N VAL A 35 2.77 -2.91 -9.23
CA VAL A 35 3.28 -4.24 -9.57
C VAL A 35 3.77 -4.26 -11.01
N ASP A 36 5.02 -4.61 -11.22
CA ASP A 36 5.67 -4.68 -12.53
C ASP A 36 6.75 -5.76 -12.48
N VAL A 37 6.62 -6.79 -13.31
CA VAL A 37 7.51 -7.95 -13.31
C VAL A 37 8.90 -7.63 -13.85
N ASP A 38 9.05 -6.58 -14.66
CA ASP A 38 10.27 -6.25 -15.39
C ASP A 38 11.17 -5.24 -14.66
N VAL A 39 10.63 -4.61 -13.61
CA VAL A 39 11.31 -3.58 -12.82
C VAL A 39 12.41 -4.18 -11.93
N LYS A 40 13.54 -3.47 -11.80
CA LYS A 40 14.70 -3.88 -10.99
C LYS A 40 14.93 -2.98 -9.77
N GLY A 41 13.93 -2.20 -9.40
CA GLY A 41 13.96 -1.27 -8.27
C GLY A 41 13.96 -1.97 -6.91
N LEU A 42 13.68 -1.21 -5.86
CA LEU A 42 13.72 -1.71 -4.48
C LEU A 42 12.53 -2.63 -4.11
N GLN A 43 11.52 -2.72 -4.98
CA GLN A 43 10.30 -3.51 -4.78
C GLN A 43 9.55 -3.09 -3.51
N THR A 44 9.33 -1.79 -3.37
CA THR A 44 8.55 -1.20 -2.26
C THR A 44 7.07 -1.07 -2.61
N GLY A 45 6.73 -1.12 -3.90
CA GLY A 45 5.38 -0.91 -4.41
C GLY A 45 4.92 0.55 -4.38
N LEU A 46 5.79 1.52 -4.11
CA LEU A 46 5.42 2.94 -3.94
C LEU A 46 5.38 3.72 -5.26
N SER A 47 5.96 3.20 -6.33
CA SER A 47 5.96 3.79 -7.67
C SER A 47 6.17 2.69 -8.71
N TRP A 48 5.93 2.98 -9.99
CA TRP A 48 6.29 2.07 -11.08
C TRP A 48 7.79 1.70 -11.05
N GLY A 49 8.69 2.65 -10.78
CA GLY A 49 10.13 2.39 -10.72
C GLY A 49 10.59 1.51 -9.54
N ASP A 50 9.77 1.40 -8.49
CA ASP A 50 10.01 0.54 -7.32
C ASP A 50 8.88 -0.46 -7.11
N ALA A 51 8.19 -0.85 -8.18
CA ALA A 51 7.05 -1.77 -8.12
C ALA A 51 7.44 -3.16 -7.61
N TYR A 52 6.49 -3.90 -7.05
CA TYR A 52 6.68 -5.30 -6.74
C TYR A 52 6.76 -6.14 -8.02
N ASN A 53 7.72 -7.05 -8.11
CA ASN A 53 7.79 -8.00 -9.24
C ASN A 53 6.77 -9.15 -9.13
N HIS A 54 6.28 -9.42 -7.92
CA HIS A 54 5.40 -10.56 -7.65
C HIS A 54 4.06 -10.08 -7.10
N LEU A 55 2.98 -10.45 -7.78
CA LEU A 55 1.63 -9.99 -7.45
C LEU A 55 1.19 -10.43 -6.04
N GLN A 56 1.52 -11.64 -5.61
CA GLN A 56 1.13 -12.11 -4.28
C GLN A 56 1.82 -11.30 -3.17
N ASP A 57 3.05 -10.82 -3.38
CA ASP A 57 3.75 -9.97 -2.40
C ASP A 57 3.04 -8.62 -2.23
N ALA A 58 2.59 -8.01 -3.34
CA ALA A 58 1.78 -6.80 -3.32
C ALA A 58 0.41 -7.01 -2.66
N ILE A 59 -0.25 -8.15 -2.96
CA ILE A 59 -1.52 -8.50 -2.32
C ILE A 59 -1.34 -8.67 -0.81
N ASN A 60 -0.27 -9.36 -0.37
CA ASN A 60 0.01 -9.55 1.06
C ASN A 60 0.28 -8.23 1.80
N ARG A 61 0.77 -7.20 1.10
CA ARG A 61 1.02 -5.86 1.65
C ARG A 61 -0.25 -5.01 1.72
N ALA A 62 -1.24 -5.26 0.88
CA ALA A 62 -2.43 -4.43 0.74
C ALA A 62 -3.38 -4.54 1.94
N GLU A 63 -4.05 -3.44 2.26
CA GLU A 63 -5.13 -3.38 3.24
C GLU A 63 -6.46 -3.02 2.57
N SER A 64 -7.57 -3.23 3.30
CA SER A 64 -8.89 -2.91 2.76
C SER A 64 -8.97 -1.45 2.31
N LYS A 65 -9.52 -1.24 1.10
CA LYS A 65 -9.63 0.01 0.32
C LYS A 65 -8.45 0.33 -0.59
N ASP A 66 -7.29 -0.30 -0.41
CA ASP A 66 -6.14 -0.12 -1.27
C ASP A 66 -6.42 -0.54 -2.71
N GLU A 67 -5.59 -0.03 -3.61
CA GLU A 67 -5.58 -0.37 -5.01
C GLU A 67 -4.25 -0.97 -5.39
N ILE A 68 -4.27 -2.06 -6.14
CA ILE A 68 -3.09 -2.67 -6.74
C ILE A 68 -3.15 -2.40 -8.24
N TRP A 69 -2.16 -1.68 -8.76
CA TRP A 69 -2.02 -1.37 -10.18
C TRP A 69 -0.94 -2.26 -10.76
N VAL A 70 -1.34 -3.11 -11.70
CA VAL A 70 -0.51 -4.19 -12.25
C VAL A 70 -0.19 -3.89 -13.71
N ALA A 71 1.10 -3.76 -14.00
CA ALA A 71 1.61 -3.64 -15.35
C ALA A 71 1.28 -4.90 -16.17
N GLU A 72 1.48 -4.79 -17.47
CA GLU A 72 1.50 -5.92 -18.37
C GLU A 72 2.56 -6.95 -17.91
N GLY A 73 2.32 -8.21 -18.23
CA GLY A 73 3.24 -9.28 -17.89
C GLY A 73 2.56 -10.52 -17.33
N ASN A 74 3.40 -11.52 -17.02
CA ASN A 74 2.96 -12.81 -16.51
C ASN A 74 3.25 -12.95 -15.02
N TYR A 75 2.18 -13.01 -14.23
CA TYR A 75 2.25 -13.16 -12.78
C TYR A 75 1.81 -14.56 -12.35
N TYR A 76 2.61 -15.21 -11.52
CA TYR A 76 2.37 -16.57 -11.05
C TYR A 76 2.21 -16.61 -9.52
N PRO A 77 1.24 -17.38 -8.98
CA PRO A 77 0.98 -17.43 -7.55
C PRO A 77 2.05 -18.19 -6.76
N ASP A 78 2.89 -18.99 -7.43
CA ASP A 78 3.98 -19.74 -6.82
C ASP A 78 5.29 -18.94 -6.73
N ARG A 79 5.32 -17.70 -7.23
CA ARG A 79 6.48 -16.79 -7.22
C ARG A 79 6.36 -15.72 -6.16
N SER A 80 7.48 -15.43 -5.51
CA SER A 80 7.62 -14.35 -4.52
C SER A 80 9.07 -13.88 -4.48
N LYS A 81 9.35 -12.82 -3.72
CA LYS A 81 10.72 -12.33 -3.51
C LYS A 81 11.66 -13.41 -2.95
N ALA A 82 11.14 -14.36 -2.17
CA ALA A 82 11.92 -15.49 -1.65
C ALA A 82 12.08 -16.65 -2.65
N PHE A 83 11.13 -16.79 -3.58
CA PHE A 83 11.10 -17.83 -4.61
C PHE A 83 10.86 -17.20 -5.99
N PRO A 84 11.83 -16.44 -6.54
CA PRO A 84 11.61 -15.65 -7.76
C PRO A 84 11.30 -16.50 -8.99
N ASP A 85 11.86 -17.72 -9.06
CA ASP A 85 11.65 -18.67 -10.16
C ASP A 85 10.42 -19.57 -9.95
N GLY A 86 9.76 -19.45 -8.79
CA GLY A 86 8.60 -20.25 -8.41
C GLY A 86 8.97 -21.47 -7.57
N THR A 87 8.01 -21.97 -6.82
CA THR A 87 8.16 -23.25 -6.08
C THR A 87 7.86 -24.46 -6.97
N GLY A 88 7.21 -24.26 -8.13
CA GLY A 88 6.74 -25.32 -9.01
C GLY A 88 5.43 -25.97 -8.55
N ASP A 89 4.86 -25.52 -7.44
CA ASP A 89 3.57 -26.01 -6.94
C ASP A 89 2.41 -25.43 -7.76
N ARG A 90 1.77 -26.29 -8.53
CA ARG A 90 0.63 -25.95 -9.40
C ARG A 90 -0.70 -25.82 -8.64
N ALA A 91 -0.75 -26.18 -7.35
CA ALA A 91 -1.94 -26.03 -6.54
C ALA A 91 -2.08 -24.62 -5.95
N LEU A 92 -1.03 -23.78 -6.01
CA LEU A 92 -1.07 -22.43 -5.49
C LEU A 92 -1.98 -21.51 -6.32
N SER A 93 -2.61 -20.56 -5.63
CA SER A 93 -3.55 -19.60 -6.20
C SER A 93 -3.32 -18.24 -5.56
N PHE A 94 -3.73 -17.17 -6.25
CA PHE A 94 -3.69 -15.84 -5.65
C PHE A 94 -4.74 -15.72 -4.52
N HIS A 95 -4.31 -15.24 -3.36
CA HIS A 95 -5.18 -15.05 -2.20
C HIS A 95 -5.61 -13.60 -2.07
N LEU A 96 -6.79 -13.27 -2.60
CA LEU A 96 -7.30 -11.90 -2.63
C LEU A 96 -7.75 -11.40 -1.24
N ILE A 97 -7.56 -10.10 -0.99
CA ILE A 97 -8.01 -9.42 0.23
C ILE A 97 -9.31 -8.67 -0.05
N ASN A 98 -10.29 -8.83 0.84
CA ASN A 98 -11.57 -8.16 0.71
C ASN A 98 -11.43 -6.63 0.83
N GLY A 99 -12.05 -5.91 -0.10
CA GLY A 99 -11.98 -4.45 -0.19
C GLY A 99 -10.76 -3.91 -0.92
N VAL A 100 -9.83 -4.76 -1.36
CA VAL A 100 -8.73 -4.38 -2.26
C VAL A 100 -9.22 -4.41 -3.70
N ARG A 101 -8.93 -3.36 -4.47
CA ARG A 101 -9.19 -3.32 -5.92
C ARG A 101 -7.90 -3.65 -6.67
N ILE A 102 -8.00 -4.49 -7.70
CA ILE A 102 -6.86 -4.81 -8.56
C ILE A 102 -7.19 -4.35 -9.97
N TYR A 103 -6.33 -3.50 -10.51
CA TYR A 103 -6.40 -2.97 -11.87
C TYR A 103 -5.21 -3.48 -12.67
N VAL A 104 -5.47 -4.08 -13.84
CA VAL A 104 -4.44 -4.75 -14.65
C VAL A 104 -4.31 -4.13 -16.04
N GLY A 105 -3.17 -4.30 -16.69
CA GLY A 105 -2.95 -3.86 -18.07
C GLY A 105 -2.46 -2.42 -18.20
N PHE A 106 -1.73 -1.95 -17.19
CA PHE A 106 -0.90 -0.77 -17.33
C PHE A 106 0.35 -1.12 -18.16
N ASP A 107 0.93 -0.14 -18.83
CA ASP A 107 2.22 -0.28 -19.52
C ASP A 107 3.01 1.02 -19.25
N PRO A 108 3.69 1.11 -18.10
CA PRO A 108 4.43 2.30 -17.71
C PRO A 108 5.56 2.64 -18.68
N GLY A 109 6.14 1.63 -19.35
CA GLY A 109 7.17 1.82 -20.37
C GLY A 109 6.65 2.55 -21.61
N SER A 110 5.39 2.32 -21.98
CA SER A 110 4.70 3.02 -23.07
C SER A 110 3.86 4.22 -22.61
N GLY A 111 3.91 4.59 -21.33
CA GLY A 111 3.18 5.73 -20.77
C GLY A 111 1.68 5.49 -20.53
N ILE A 112 1.25 4.23 -20.41
CA ILE A 112 -0.10 3.86 -19.93
C ILE A 112 0.04 3.60 -18.43
N ASP A 113 0.19 4.67 -17.66
CA ASP A 113 0.58 4.59 -16.24
C ASP A 113 -0.49 5.15 -15.29
N THR A 114 -1.63 5.61 -15.85
CA THR A 114 -2.81 6.10 -15.11
C THR A 114 -4.14 5.44 -15.51
N LEU A 115 -5.12 5.41 -14.60
CA LEU A 115 -6.46 4.85 -14.85
C LEU A 115 -7.23 5.48 -16.03
N PRO A 116 -7.19 6.81 -16.26
CA PRO A 116 -7.84 7.42 -17.42
C PRO A 116 -7.27 6.92 -18.77
N GLU A 117 -5.98 6.58 -18.82
CA GLU A 117 -5.32 6.12 -20.05
C GLU A 117 -5.67 4.67 -20.40
N ARG A 118 -6.04 3.85 -19.40
CA ARG A 118 -6.49 2.46 -19.59
C ARG A 118 -7.80 2.34 -20.38
N SER A 119 -8.62 3.39 -20.40
CA SER A 119 -10.04 3.29 -20.73
C SER A 119 -10.46 4.21 -21.87
N TRP A 120 -10.13 3.92 -23.14
CA TRP A 120 -10.92 4.42 -24.29
C TRP A 120 -10.66 3.83 -25.70
N LYS A 121 -9.72 2.90 -25.95
CA LYS A 121 -9.64 2.26 -27.28
C LYS A 121 -10.67 1.13 -27.42
N ILE A 122 -11.89 1.54 -27.79
CA ILE A 122 -12.90 0.69 -28.43
C ILE A 122 -12.32 0.26 -29.78
N TYR A 123 -12.14 -1.04 -29.99
CA TYR A 123 -11.94 -1.63 -31.32
C TYR A 123 -13.29 -1.94 -31.96
#